data_AF-A0AAV0MEG0-F1
#
_entry.id   AF-A0AAV0MEG0-F1
#
_cell.length_a   1.000
_cell.length_b   1.000
_cell.length_c   1.000
_cell.angle_alpha   90.00
_cell.angle_beta   90.00
_cell.angle_gamma   90.00
#
_symmetry.space_group_name_H-M   'P 1'
#
loop_
_entity.id
_entity.type
_entity.pdbx_description
1 polymer ?
#
loop_
_entity_poly.entity_id
_entity_poly.type
_entity_poly.pdbx_seq_one_letter_code
_entity_poly.pdbx_strand_id
1 'polypeptide(L)'
;MKARNRGPLRDPKVPEEYRALDAQAALLVLVREIAQDFKTDLRFQSSAVFALQEAAEAYLVDLFGYTNLCTVHGKRVTIMPKDIQLTRRIRGERALM
;
A
#
# COMPACT_ATOMS: atom_id res chain seq x y z
N MET A 1 14.23 -22.00 23.31
CA MET A 1 13.45 -20.75 23.18
C MET A 1 13.06 -20.57 21.72
N LYS A 2 11.79 -20.79 21.35
CA LYS A 2 11.32 -20.69 19.95
C LYS A 2 10.26 -19.59 19.89
N ALA A 3 10.59 -18.45 19.30
CA ALA A 3 9.64 -17.37 19.06
C ALA A 3 8.57 -17.89 18.10
N ARG A 4 7.34 -17.99 18.60
CA ARG A 4 6.18 -18.41 17.83
C ARG A 4 5.80 -17.22 16.95
N ASN A 5 6.15 -17.26 15.66
CA ASN A 5 5.67 -16.32 14.64
C ASN A 5 4.14 -16.38 14.62
N ARG A 6 3.49 -15.48 15.39
CA ARG A 6 2.07 -15.20 15.19
C ARG A 6 2.01 -14.33 13.96
N GLY A 7 1.59 -14.92 12.84
CA GLY A 7 1.13 -14.15 11.69
C GLY A 7 0.02 -13.18 12.13
N PRO A 8 -0.34 -12.19 11.29
CA PRO A 8 -1.40 -11.24 11.62
C PRO A 8 -2.64 -12.01 12.09
N LEU A 9 -3.23 -11.58 13.21
CA LEU A 9 -4.46 -12.18 13.73
C LEU A 9 -5.50 -12.17 12.60
N ARG A 10 -5.83 -13.36 12.08
CA ARG A 10 -6.91 -13.52 11.11
C ARG A 10 -8.20 -13.29 11.88
N ASP A 11 -8.80 -12.11 11.73
CA ASP A 11 -10.11 -11.84 12.31
C ASP A 11 -11.12 -12.85 11.74
N PRO A 12 -11.69 -13.73 12.57
CA PRO A 12 -12.46 -14.89 12.11
C PRO A 12 -13.85 -14.52 11.58
N LYS A 13 -14.19 -13.23 11.51
CA LYS A 13 -15.53 -12.74 11.18
C LYS A 13 -15.69 -12.13 9.79
N VAL A 14 -14.62 -11.94 9.02
CA VAL A 14 -14.75 -11.35 7.68
C VAL A 14 -14.88 -12.49 6.66
N PRO A 15 -16.05 -12.67 6.01
CA PRO A 15 -16.20 -13.70 4.99
C PRO A 15 -15.28 -13.38 3.80
N GLU A 16 -14.68 -14.40 3.21
CA GLU A 16 -13.58 -14.29 2.24
C GLU A 16 -13.96 -13.50 0.98
N GLU A 17 -15.23 -13.58 0.59
CA GLU A 17 -15.87 -12.83 -0.50
C GLU A 17 -15.95 -11.30 -0.26
N TYR A 18 -16.06 -10.85 0.99
CA TYR A 18 -16.11 -9.42 1.32
C TYR A 18 -14.72 -8.78 1.38
N ARG A 19 -13.65 -9.58 1.50
CA ARG A 19 -12.27 -9.07 1.56
C ARG A 19 -11.82 -8.40 0.25
N ALA A 20 -12.32 -8.90 -0.89
CA ALA A 20 -12.07 -8.31 -2.20
C ALA A 20 -12.86 -7.00 -2.38
N LEU A 21 -14.09 -6.94 -1.85
CA LEU A 21 -14.93 -5.73 -1.87
C LEU A 21 -14.36 -4.63 -0.97
N ASP A 22 -13.88 -4.98 0.23
CA ASP A 22 -13.42 -4.02 1.25
C ASP A 22 -12.15 -3.28 0.80
N ALA A 23 -11.24 -3.93 0.09
CA ALA A 23 -10.02 -3.30 -0.42
C ALA A 23 -10.31 -2.37 -1.62
N GLN A 24 -11.17 -2.80 -2.56
CA GLN A 24 -11.55 -1.99 -3.73
C GLN A 24 -12.32 -0.73 -3.33
N ALA A 25 -13.20 -0.83 -2.32
CA ALA A 25 -13.97 0.31 -1.85
C ALA A 25 -13.08 1.35 -1.14
N ALA A 26 -12.07 0.92 -0.38
CA ALA A 26 -11.23 1.84 0.40
C ALA A 26 -10.40 2.79 -0.48
N LEU A 27 -9.76 2.29 -1.54
CA LEU A 27 -8.97 3.13 -2.44
C LEU A 27 -9.84 4.13 -3.19
N LEU A 28 -11.06 3.73 -3.60
CA LEU A 28 -12.00 4.63 -4.27
C LEU A 28 -12.40 5.81 -3.37
N VAL A 29 -12.67 5.57 -2.09
CA VAL A 29 -13.00 6.63 -1.13
C VAL A 29 -11.83 7.60 -1.00
N LEU A 30 -10.61 7.08 -0.84
CA LEU A 30 -9.40 7.89 -0.73
C LEU A 30 -9.14 8.73 -1.99
N VAL A 31 -9.28 8.13 -3.17
CA VAL A 31 -9.11 8.85 -4.44
C VAL A 31 -10.11 9.99 -4.56
N ARG A 32 -11.37 9.79 -4.15
CA ARG A 32 -12.39 10.84 -4.16
C ARG A 32 -12.10 11.93 -3.15
N GLU A 33 -11.67 11.57 -1.95
CA GLU A 33 -11.28 12.52 -0.89
C GLU A 33 -10.13 13.43 -1.37
N ILE A 34 -9.04 12.84 -1.85
CA ILE A 34 -7.89 13.59 -2.38
C ILE A 34 -8.30 14.47 -3.57
N ALA A 35 -9.15 13.96 -4.47
CA ALA A 35 -9.57 14.70 -5.65
C ALA A 35 -10.42 15.94 -5.33
N GLN A 36 -11.17 15.91 -4.23
CA GLN A 36 -11.97 17.05 -3.78
C GLN A 36 -11.11 18.25 -3.39
N ASP A 37 -9.89 18.02 -2.90
CA ASP A 37 -8.92 19.09 -2.58
C ASP A 37 -8.43 19.83 -3.84
N PHE A 38 -8.48 19.18 -5.01
CA PHE A 38 -8.06 19.79 -6.28
C PHE A 38 -9.21 20.49 -7.00
N LYS A 39 -10.39 19.87 -7.04
CA LYS A 39 -11.58 20.46 -7.67
C LYS A 39 -12.86 19.82 -7.13
N THR A 40 -13.82 20.66 -6.77
CA THR A 40 -15.14 20.22 -6.33
C THR A 40 -15.93 19.58 -7.50
N ASP A 41 -16.75 18.57 -7.20
CA ASP A 41 -17.65 17.89 -8.14
C ASP A 41 -17.00 17.06 -9.27
N LEU A 42 -15.78 16.55 -9.06
CA LEU A 42 -15.15 15.58 -9.96
C LEU A 42 -15.92 14.24 -10.00
N ARG A 43 -16.28 13.80 -11.20
CA ARG A 43 -16.83 12.47 -11.47
C ARG A 43 -15.76 11.59 -12.09
N PHE A 44 -15.55 10.41 -11.51
CA PHE A 44 -14.62 9.42 -12.01
C PHE A 44 -15.34 8.37 -12.85
N GLN A 45 -14.75 8.03 -13.99
CA GLN A 45 -15.13 6.83 -14.74
C GLN A 45 -14.65 5.59 -13.98
N SER A 46 -15.42 4.49 -14.03
CA SER A 46 -15.04 3.23 -13.37
C SER A 46 -13.67 2.71 -13.84
N SER A 47 -13.37 2.80 -15.14
CA SER A 47 -12.07 2.40 -15.70
C SER A 47 -10.90 3.25 -15.19
N ALA A 48 -11.11 4.54 -14.94
CA ALA A 48 -10.08 5.42 -14.40
C ALA A 48 -9.72 5.05 -12.95
N VAL A 49 -10.73 4.72 -12.14
CA VAL A 49 -10.51 4.23 -10.76
C VAL A 49 -9.75 2.90 -10.79
N PHE A 50 -10.15 1.97 -11.65
CA PHE A 50 -9.44 0.70 -11.81
C PHE A 50 -7.98 0.92 -12.22
N ALA A 51 -7.71 1.79 -13.18
CA ALA A 51 -6.33 2.10 -13.59
C ALA A 51 -5.49 2.69 -12.44
N LEU A 52 -6.08 3.56 -11.61
CA LEU A 52 -5.40 4.09 -10.42
C LEU A 52 -5.10 3.00 -9.39
N GLN A 53 -6.03 2.05 -9.22
CA GLN A 53 -5.82 0.91 -8.34
C GLN A 53 -4.67 0.03 -8.81
N GLU A 54 -4.69 -0.39 -10.07
CA GLU A 54 -3.63 -1.21 -10.66
C GLU A 54 -2.26 -0.52 -10.56
N ALA A 55 -2.21 0.79 -10.84
CA ALA A 55 -0.98 1.56 -10.71
C ALA A 55 -0.48 1.65 -9.27
N ALA A 56 -1.38 1.87 -8.29
CA ALA A 56 -1.03 1.95 -6.88
C ALA A 56 -0.53 0.60 -6.35
N GLU A 57 -1.21 -0.49 -6.69
CA GLU A 57 -0.81 -1.85 -6.31
C GLU A 57 0.54 -2.23 -6.91
N ALA A 58 0.72 -2.01 -8.21
CA ALA A 58 1.99 -2.28 -8.88
C ALA A 58 3.15 -1.51 -8.24
N TYR A 59 2.94 -0.23 -7.93
CA TYR A 59 3.94 0.60 -7.26
C TYR A 59 4.26 0.11 -5.84
N LEU A 60 3.25 -0.22 -5.04
CA LEU A 60 3.45 -0.69 -3.67
C LEU A 60 4.11 -2.07 -3.62
N VAL A 61 3.74 -2.98 -4.52
CA VAL A 61 4.36 -4.31 -4.63
C VAL A 61 5.86 -4.19 -4.95
N ASP A 62 6.22 -3.36 -5.93
CA ASP A 62 7.62 -3.10 -6.29
C ASP A 62 8.39 -2.43 -5.14
N LEU A 63 7.81 -1.38 -4.54
CA LEU A 63 8.41 -0.66 -3.42
C LEU A 63 8.67 -1.58 -2.21
N PHE A 64 7.72 -2.44 -1.87
CA PHE A 64 7.89 -3.40 -0.77
C PHE A 64 8.89 -4.50 -1.11
N GLY A 65 9.03 -4.88 -2.38
CA GLY A 65 10.12 -5.75 -2.85
C GLY A 65 11.50 -5.19 -2.50
N TYR A 66 11.77 -3.94 -2.86
CA TYR A 66 13.04 -3.28 -2.52
C TYR A 66 13.20 -2.99 -1.02
N THR A 67 12.11 -2.62 -0.35
CA THR A 67 12.11 -2.37 1.11
C THR A 67 12.49 -3.63 1.89
N ASN A 68 11.99 -4.80 1.44
CA ASN A 68 12.36 -6.08 2.03
C ASN A 68 13.86 -6.36 1.88
N LEU A 69 14.47 -6.06 0.72
CA LEU A 69 15.92 -6.18 0.53
C LEU A 69 16.71 -5.29 1.50
N CYS A 70 16.28 -4.04 1.70
CA CYS A 70 16.90 -3.14 2.68
C CYS A 70 16.77 -3.67 4.11
N THR A 71 15.63 -4.30 4.43
CA THR A 71 15.36 -4.90 5.74
C THR A 71 16.29 -6.08 6.01
N VAL A 72 16.45 -6.98 5.02
CA VAL A 72 17.35 -8.14 5.08
C VAL A 72 18.82 -7.69 5.15
N HIS A 73 19.21 -6.65 4.40
CA HIS A 73 20.53 -6.06 4.49
C HIS A 73 20.83 -5.56 5.93
N GLY A 74 19.82 -5.00 6.60
CA GLY A 74 19.88 -4.63 8.02
C GLY A 74 19.73 -5.79 9.02
N LYS A 75 19.85 -7.05 8.58
CA LYS A 75 19.71 -8.28 9.39
C LYS A 75 18.39 -8.40 10.15
N ARG A 76 17.32 -7.80 9.62
CA ARG A 76 15.97 -7.85 10.20
C ARG A 76 15.03 -8.61 9.27
N VAL A 77 13.90 -9.04 9.83
CA VAL A 77 12.79 -9.66 9.08
C VAL A 77 11.58 -8.72 9.05
N THR A 78 11.46 -7.84 10.04
CA THR A 78 10.38 -6.84 10.12
C THR A 78 10.78 -5.56 9.40
N ILE A 79 10.00 -5.21 8.37
CA ILE A 79 10.11 -3.93 7.65
C ILE A 79 9.86 -2.77 8.62
N MET A 80 10.71 -1.75 8.58
CA MET A 80 10.58 -0.53 9.37
C MET A 80 10.45 0.70 8.47
N PRO A 81 9.89 1.82 8.96
CA PRO A 81 9.77 3.06 8.18
C PRO A 81 11.09 3.54 7.57
N LYS A 82 12.21 3.33 8.25
CA LYS A 82 13.56 3.68 7.76
C LYS A 82 13.96 2.90 6.49
N ASP A 83 13.46 1.68 6.31
CA ASP A 83 13.76 0.85 5.13
C ASP A 83 13.01 1.38 3.91
N ILE A 84 11.76 1.82 4.11
CA ILE A 84 10.93 2.44 3.07
C ILE A 84 11.56 3.78 2.68
N GLN A 85 11.93 4.61 3.66
CA GLN A 85 12.57 5.90 3.42
C GLN A 85 13.89 5.75 2.65
N LEU A 86 14.72 4.77 3.03
CA LEU A 86 15.96 4.46 2.32
C LEU A 86 15.68 4.01 0.89
N THR A 87 14.71 3.11 0.69
CA THR A 87 14.31 2.61 -0.63
C THR A 87 13.87 3.74 -1.55
N ARG A 88 12.96 4.61 -1.09
CA ARG A 88 12.49 5.77 -1.86
C ARG A 88 13.64 6.72 -2.21
N ARG A 89 14.56 6.94 -1.27
CA ARG A 89 15.76 7.77 -1.48
C ARG A 89 16.68 7.17 -2.56
N ILE A 90 16.88 5.86 -2.57
CA ILE A 90 17.69 5.15 -3.58
C ILE A 90 17.02 5.17 -4.95
N ARG A 91 15.69 5.01 -5.02
CA ARG A 91 14.90 5.12 -6.25
C ARG A 91 14.90 6.54 -6.85
N GLY A 92 15.44 7.53 -6.14
CA GLY A 92 15.44 8.93 -6.58
C GLY A 92 14.09 9.63 -6.38
N GLU A 93 13.14 8.99 -5.70
CA GLU A 93 11.87 9.58 -5.29
C GLU A 93 12.12 10.54 -4.12
N ARG A 94 12.61 11.74 -4.42
CA ARG A 94 12.60 12.81 -3.42
C ARG A 94 11.17 13.07 -3.02
N ALA A 95 10.95 13.41 -1.75
CA ALA A 95 9.71 14.04 -1.34
C ALA A 95 9.52 15.28 -2.24
N LEU A 96 8.61 15.18 -3.19
CA LEU A 96 8.01 16.36 -3.81
C LEU A 96 7.19 16.99 -2.68
N MET A 97 7.81 17.96 -2.00
CA MET A 97 7.09 18.99 -1.28
C MET A 97 6.60 20.02 -2.29
#